data_AF-A0A661Y7C6-F1
#
_entry.id   AF-A0A661Y7C6-F1
#
_cell.length_a   1.000
_cell.length_b   1.000
_cell.length_c   1.000
_cell.angle_alpha   90.00
_cell.angle_beta   90.00
_cell.angle_gamma   90.00
#
_symmetry.space_group_name_H-M   'P 1'
#
loop_
_entity.id
_entity.type
_entity.pdbx_description
1 polymer ?
#
loop_
_entity_poly.entity_id
_entity_poly.type
_entity_poly.pdbx_seq_one_letter_code
_entity_poly.pdbx_strand_id
1 'polypeptide(L)'
;YANLYYLDTSNWVRFSKLQKRIPVETYNQELFLKENKFVRLSKEEEVYLVKFFDYKIKDDISPLELEYDDIRNIIINKRKMELIKKMRNDIYQNALTNKEFEIYYNE
;
A
#
# COMPACT_ATOMS: atom_id res chain seq x y z
N TYR A 1 9.28 15.42 29.17
CA TYR A 1 8.19 14.79 28.40
C TYR A 1 8.53 14.87 26.93
N ALA A 2 8.16 13.89 26.10
CA ALA A 2 8.42 13.91 24.66
C ALA A 2 7.27 14.65 23.94
N ASN A 3 7.60 15.55 23.01
CA ASN A 3 6.60 16.27 22.20
C ASN A 3 5.84 15.34 21.23
N LEU A 4 6.51 14.31 20.71
CA LEU A 4 5.93 13.32 19.81
C LEU A 4 6.59 11.95 20.06
N TYR A 5 5.81 10.88 20.07
CA TYR A 5 6.33 9.52 20.16
C TYR A 5 5.52 8.56 19.28
N TYR A 6 6.19 7.50 18.82
CA TYR A 6 5.59 6.36 18.14
C TYR A 6 6.34 5.11 18.59
N LEU A 7 5.66 4.24 19.34
CA LEU A 7 6.24 3.05 19.96
C LEU A 7 5.72 1.74 19.36
N ASP A 8 4.87 1.84 18.35
CA ASP A 8 4.32 0.69 17.67
C ASP A 8 5.39 0.07 16.76
N THR A 9 5.80 -1.14 17.12
CA THR A 9 6.83 -1.91 16.40
C THR A 9 6.25 -2.94 15.44
N SER A 10 4.92 -3.01 15.34
CA SER A 10 4.21 -3.99 14.52
C SER A 10 3.90 -3.49 13.11
N ASN A 11 3.89 -2.16 12.93
CA ASN A 11 3.54 -1.54 11.66
C ASN A 11 4.77 -1.02 10.91
N TRP A 12 4.81 -1.34 9.61
CA TRP A 12 5.84 -0.84 8.70
C TRP A 12 5.55 0.59 8.28
N VAL A 13 6.59 1.42 8.27
CA VAL A 13 6.49 2.84 7.89
C VAL A 13 7.49 3.14 6.78
N ARG A 14 7.01 3.75 5.70
CA ARG A 14 7.89 4.21 4.61
C ARG A 14 8.92 5.21 5.14
N PHE A 15 10.19 5.04 4.76
CA PHE A 15 11.28 5.93 5.19
C PHE A 15 11.01 7.41 4.84
N SER A 16 10.36 7.68 3.69
CA SER A 16 9.95 9.03 3.32
C SER A 16 8.95 9.67 4.28
N LYS A 17 8.08 8.89 4.96
CA LYS A 17 7.21 9.40 6.02
C LYS A 17 8.02 9.75 7.28
N LEU A 18 9.07 8.99 7.58
CA LEU A 18 9.99 9.29 8.68
C LEU A 18 10.72 10.63 8.44
N GLN A 19 11.25 10.83 7.22
CA GLN A 19 11.98 12.05 6.85
C GLN A 19 11.13 13.33 6.93
N LYS A 20 9.81 13.23 6.84
CA LYS A 20 8.91 14.38 7.02
C LYS A 20 8.81 14.86 8.46
N ARG A 21 9.16 14.01 9.43
CA ARG A 21 9.03 14.30 10.87
C ARG A 21 10.38 14.39 11.57
N ILE A 22 11.38 13.69 11.04
CA ILE A 22 12.71 13.61 11.64
C ILE A 22 13.70 14.10 10.60
N PRO A 23 14.58 15.06 10.94
CA PRO A 23 15.50 15.68 10.00
C PRO A 23 16.68 14.76 9.67
N VAL A 24 16.39 13.60 9.08
CA VAL A 24 17.39 12.63 8.60
C VAL A 24 17.81 13.02 7.18
N GLU A 25 19.05 13.49 7.06
CA GLU A 25 19.67 13.79 5.77
C GLU A 25 20.52 12.60 5.34
N THR A 26 20.11 11.92 4.26
CA THR A 26 20.90 10.84 3.65
C THR A 26 20.74 10.84 2.14
N TYR A 27 21.85 10.67 1.43
CA TYR A 27 21.88 10.50 -0.02
C TYR A 27 21.56 9.05 -0.44
N ASN A 28 21.77 8.08 0.46
CA ASN A 28 21.50 6.67 0.23
C ASN A 28 20.72 6.08 1.41
N GLN A 29 19.42 5.88 1.23
CA GLN A 29 18.51 5.39 2.27
C GLN A 29 18.84 3.94 2.67
N GLU A 30 19.23 3.10 1.71
CA GLU A 30 19.54 1.69 1.95
C GLU A 30 20.79 1.54 2.81
N LEU A 31 21.86 2.27 2.45
CA LEU A 31 23.08 2.28 3.24
C LEU A 31 22.83 2.84 4.64
N PHE A 32 22.06 3.93 4.73
CA PHE A 32 21.69 4.54 6.01
C PHE A 32 20.98 3.54 6.93
N LEU A 33 19.95 2.85 6.43
CA LEU A 33 19.19 1.86 7.20
C LEU A 33 20.04 0.65 7.60
N LYS A 34 20.95 0.23 6.73
CA LYS A 34 21.88 -0.88 6.99
C LYS A 34 22.88 -0.56 8.10
N GLU A 35 23.44 0.65 8.10
CA GLU A 35 24.48 1.06 9.05
C GLU A 35 23.92 1.56 10.38
N ASN A 36 22.70 2.09 10.39
CA ASN A 36 22.14 2.78 11.55
C ASN A 36 20.96 2.03 12.15
N LYS A 37 21.21 1.20 13.18
CA LYS A 37 20.15 0.58 13.99
C LYS A 37 19.51 1.55 14.98
N PHE A 38 20.26 2.56 15.41
CA PHE A 38 19.81 3.58 16.34
C PHE A 38 20.38 4.93 15.91
N VAL A 39 19.51 5.94 15.90
CA VAL A 39 19.84 7.29 15.46
C VAL A 39 19.42 8.26 16.55
N ARG A 40 20.36 9.08 16.99
CA ARG A 40 20.12 10.23 17.87
C ARG A 40 20.52 11.48 17.11
N LEU A 41 19.56 12.37 16.89
CA LEU A 41 19.76 13.64 16.20
C LEU A 41 19.37 14.77 17.14
N SER A 42 20.14 15.85 17.11
CA SER A 42 19.78 17.10 17.81
C SER A 42 19.70 18.20 16.76
N LYS A 43 18.56 18.87 16.67
CA LYS A 43 18.36 20.00 15.76
C LYS A 43 17.63 21.09 16.54
N GLU A 44 18.23 22.27 16.56
CA GLU A 44 17.76 23.39 17.39
C GLU A 44 17.64 22.95 18.86
N GLU A 45 16.48 23.11 19.50
CA GLU A 45 16.21 22.72 20.89
C GLU A 45 15.58 21.33 21.01
N GLU A 46 15.50 20.56 19.92
CA GLU A 46 14.85 19.25 19.89
C GLU A 46 15.86 18.10 19.75
N VAL A 47 15.54 16.98 20.43
CA VAL A 47 16.28 15.72 20.34
C VAL A 47 15.36 14.65 19.78
N TYR A 48 15.80 14.03 18.69
CA TYR A 48 15.11 12.93 18.02
C TYR A 48 15.82 11.62 18.32
N LEU A 49 15.04 10.60 18.68
CA LEU A 49 15.53 9.25 18.97
C LEU A 49 14.76 8.26 18.09
N VAL A 50 15.48 7.50 17.27
CA VAL A 50 14.91 6.50 16.37
C VAL A 50 15.64 5.20 16.55
N LYS A 51 14.89 4.11 16.68
CA LYS A 51 15.42 2.75 16.64
C LYS A 51 14.77 1.99 15.50
N PHE A 52 15.59 1.48 14.59
CA PHE A 52 15.14 0.63 13.50
C PHE A 52 15.20 -0.83 13.97
N PHE A 53 14.04 -1.49 13.97
CA PHE A 53 13.93 -2.91 14.33
C PHE A 53 14.19 -3.82 13.13
N ASP A 54 13.67 -3.43 11.96
CA ASP A 54 13.86 -4.11 10.69
C ASP A 54 13.74 -3.09 9.55
N TYR A 55 14.23 -3.44 8.36
CA TYR A 55 14.11 -2.63 7.15
C TYR A 55 13.97 -3.50 5.89
N LYS A 56 13.34 -2.92 4.86
CA LYS A 56 13.24 -3.50 3.51
C LYS A 56 13.67 -2.47 2.49
N ILE A 57 14.42 -2.90 1.48
CA ILE A 57 14.81 -2.05 0.35
C ILE A 57 13.83 -2.20 -0.82
N LYS A 58 13.97 -1.36 -1.84
CA LYS A 58 12.98 -1.27 -2.93
C LYS A 58 12.78 -2.59 -3.69
N ASP A 59 13.82 -3.40 -3.78
CA ASP A 59 13.81 -4.67 -4.50
C ASP A 59 13.46 -5.88 -3.62
N ASP A 60 13.20 -5.66 -2.33
CA ASP A 60 12.74 -6.70 -1.42
C ASP A 60 11.24 -6.96 -1.56
N ILE A 61 10.80 -8.13 -1.09
CA ILE A 61 9.39 -8.43 -0.92
C ILE A 61 8.80 -7.48 0.14
N SER A 62 7.80 -6.69 -0.26
CA SER A 62 7.06 -5.83 0.65
C SER A 62 6.45 -6.64 1.81
N PRO A 63 6.54 -6.14 3.05
CA PRO A 63 5.90 -6.77 4.20
C PRO A 63 4.39 -6.88 4.03
N LEU A 64 3.83 -8.02 4.44
CA LEU A 64 2.39 -8.26 4.29
C LEU A 64 1.56 -7.23 5.05
N GLU A 65 2.00 -6.78 6.22
CA GLU A 65 1.28 -5.80 7.03
C GLU A 65 1.18 -4.44 6.33
N LEU A 66 2.17 -4.08 5.52
CA LEU A 66 2.16 -2.83 4.75
C LEU A 66 1.20 -2.89 3.56
N GLU A 67 1.14 -4.04 2.90
CA GLU A 67 0.40 -4.23 1.64
C GLU A 67 -0.99 -4.86 1.85
N TYR A 68 -1.33 -5.23 3.09
CA TYR A 68 -2.54 -6.02 3.39
C TYR A 68 -3.81 -5.37 2.83
N ASP A 69 -3.99 -4.08 3.07
CA ASP A 69 -5.16 -3.33 2.61
C ASP A 69 -5.20 -3.22 1.08
N ASP A 70 -4.04 -3.00 0.44
CA ASP A 70 -3.92 -2.90 -1.01
C ASP A 70 -4.22 -4.25 -1.68
N ILE A 71 -3.65 -5.35 -1.18
CA ILE A 71 -3.94 -6.72 -1.62
C ILE A 71 -5.44 -7.02 -1.48
N ARG A 72 -6.02 -6.71 -0.31
CA ARG A 72 -7.46 -6.90 -0.05
C ARG A 72 -8.31 -6.13 -1.06
N ASN A 73 -7.98 -4.87 -1.32
CA ASN A 73 -8.69 -4.02 -2.27
C ASN A 73 -8.60 -4.56 -3.71
N ILE A 74 -7.41 -5.02 -4.13
CA ILE A 74 -7.21 -5.66 -5.43
C ILE A 74 -8.12 -6.88 -5.58
N ILE A 75 -8.15 -7.76 -4.57
CA ILE A 75 -8.98 -8.98 -4.59
C ILE A 75 -10.47 -8.62 -4.69
N ILE A 76 -10.92 -7.65 -3.88
CA ILE A 76 -12.32 -7.19 -3.90
C ILE A 76 -12.69 -6.63 -5.28
N ASN A 77 -11.83 -5.82 -5.88
CA ASN A 77 -12.07 -5.24 -7.20
C ASN A 77 -12.11 -6.29 -8.30
N LYS A 78 -11.21 -7.30 -8.26
CA LYS A 78 -11.25 -8.44 -9.19
C LYS A 78 -12.60 -9.17 -9.13
N ARG A 79 -13.06 -9.50 -7.91
CA ARG A 79 -14.36 -10.18 -7.69
C ARG A 79 -15.55 -9.35 -8.19
N LYS A 80 -15.53 -8.03 -7.98
CA LYS A 80 -16.57 -7.12 -8.51
C LYS A 80 -16.61 -7.15 -10.04
N MET A 81 -15.45 -7.10 -10.70
CA MET A 81 -15.37 -7.16 -12.15
C MET A 81 -15.86 -8.51 -12.70
N GLU A 82 -15.50 -9.62 -12.06
CA GLU A 82 -15.99 -10.96 -12.41
C GLU A 82 -17.51 -11.06 -12.28
N LEU A 83 -18.07 -10.52 -11.19
CA LEU A 83 -19.52 -10.51 -10.97
C LEU A 83 -20.25 -9.74 -12.07
N ILE A 84 -19.79 -8.55 -12.43
CA ILE A 84 -20.39 -7.74 -13.50
C ILE A 84 -20.34 -8.47 -14.84
N LYS A 85 -19.21 -9.10 -15.17
CA LYS A 85 -19.06 -9.89 -16.41
C LYS A 85 -20.03 -11.07 -16.43
N LYS A 86 -20.15 -11.79 -15.31
CA LYS A 86 -21.08 -12.91 -15.18
C LYS A 86 -22.53 -12.45 -15.36
N MET A 87 -22.94 -11.38 -14.66
CA MET A 87 -24.28 -10.83 -14.80
C MET A 87 -24.60 -10.43 -16.24
N ARG A 88 -23.67 -9.76 -16.93
CA ARG A 88 -23.84 -9.39 -18.34
C ARG A 88 -24.02 -10.62 -19.23
N ASN A 89 -23.19 -11.65 -19.04
CA ASN A 89 -23.29 -12.88 -19.79
C ASN A 89 -24.62 -13.59 -19.52
N ASP A 90 -25.03 -13.70 -18.25
CA ASP A 90 -26.28 -14.35 -17.87
C ASP A 90 -27.49 -13.62 -18.49
N ILE A 91 -27.52 -12.29 -18.47
CA ILE A 91 -28.56 -11.49 -19.16
C ILE A 91 -28.57 -11.77 -20.66
N TYR A 92 -27.39 -11.76 -21.30
CA TYR A 92 -27.27 -12.01 -22.74
C TYR A 92 -27.73 -13.41 -23.13
N GLN A 93 -27.31 -14.44 -22.39
CA GLN A 93 -27.70 -15.84 -22.65
C GLN A 93 -29.19 -16.07 -22.40
N ASN A 94 -29.77 -15.43 -21.38
CA ASN A 94 -31.21 -15.49 -21.10
C ASN A 94 -32.01 -14.86 -22.25
N ALA A 95 -31.60 -13.68 -22.73
CA ALA A 95 -32.25 -13.03 -23.86
C ALA A 95 -32.20 -13.87 -25.14
N LEU A 96 -31.04 -14.49 -25.42
CA LEU A 96 -30.90 -15.43 -26.54
C LEU A 96 -31.82 -16.66 -26.41
N THR A 97 -31.87 -17.27 -25.22
CA THR A 97 -32.65 -18.48 -24.95
C THR A 97 -34.15 -18.23 -25.05
N ASN A 98 -34.63 -17.11 -24.51
CA ASN A 98 -36.04 -16.76 -24.49
C ASN A 98 -36.51 -16.02 -25.76
N LYS A 99 -35.61 -15.77 -26.71
CA LYS A 99 -35.87 -14.91 -27.90
C LYS A 99 -36.36 -13.51 -27.54
N GLU A 100 -35.87 -12.96 -26.43
CA GLU A 100 -36.18 -11.60 -25.95
C GLU A 100 -35.24 -10.57 -26.60
N PHE A 101 -35.22 -10.52 -27.93
CA PHE A 101 -34.40 -9.57 -28.69
C PHE A 101 -35.08 -9.16 -30.01
N GLU A 102 -34.82 -7.93 -30.44
CA GLU A 102 -35.29 -7.40 -31.72
C GLU A 102 -34.11 -7.30 -32.69
N ILE A 103 -34.30 -7.81 -33.92
CA ILE A 103 -33.29 -7.72 -34.98
C ILE A 103 -33.62 -6.49 -35.83
N TYR A 104 -32.73 -5.50 -35.78
CA TYR A 104 -32.81 -4.33 -36.66
C TYR A 104 -31.96 -4.58 -37.92
N TYR A 105 -32.59 -4.52 -39.09
CA TYR A 105 -31.88 -4.43 -40.36
C TYR A 105 -31.75 -2.94 -40.72
N ASN A 106 -30.53 -2.47 -40.96
CA ASN A 106 -30.33 -1.15 -41.55
C ASN A 106 -30.61 -1.24 -43.06
N GLU A 107 -31.60 -0.48 -43.54
CA GLU A 107 -31.73 -0.11 -44.95
C GLU A 107 -30.69 0.95 -45.35
#